data_AF-A0A455UGB7-F1
#
_entry.id   AF-A0A455UGB7-F1
#
_cell.length_a   1.000
_cell.length_b   1.000
_cell.length_c   1.000
_cell.angle_alpha   90.00
_cell.angle_beta   90.00
_cell.angle_gamma   90.00
#
_symmetry.space_group_name_H-M   'P 1'
#
loop_
_entity.id
_entity.type
_entity.pdbx_description
1 polymer ?
#
loop_
_entity_poly.entity_id
_entity_poly.type
_entity_poly.pdbx_seq_one_letter_code
_entity_poly.pdbx_strand_id
1 'polypeptide(L)'
;MAELRDLPQISEAAVLSTCNRTELYCVTDSAGEQAVLNWLGRFHNLRVDELTRCAYHYLDNDAARHLMRVAVGLDSMVLGEPQILGQLKDAYQQARQSKGLGGELERLFQHTFAVAKQVRTETGIGKNPVSVAYAAVSMASRIFDDFSRSRALLIGAGRP
;
A
#
# COMPACT_ATOMS: atom_id res chain seq x y z
N MET A 1 11.18 11.55 -0.66
CA MET A 1 11.38 11.24 0.78
C MET A 1 12.15 12.34 1.50
N ALA A 2 13.36 12.72 1.06
CA ALA A 2 14.08 13.86 1.67
C ALA A 2 13.25 15.15 1.64
N GLU A 3 12.78 15.57 0.46
CA GLU A 3 12.02 16.82 0.32
C GLU A 3 10.67 16.85 1.06
N LEU A 4 10.01 15.70 1.24
CA LEU A 4 8.75 15.62 1.98
C LEU A 4 8.97 15.90 3.46
N ARG A 5 10.12 15.45 4.00
CA ARG A 5 10.47 15.65 5.41
C ARG A 5 11.01 17.04 5.71
N ASP A 6 11.49 17.75 4.68
CA ASP A 6 11.91 19.13 4.82
C ASP A 6 10.70 20.08 4.94
N LEU A 7 9.46 19.57 4.80
CA LEU A 7 8.26 20.33 5.09
C LEU A 7 8.12 20.53 6.61
N PRO A 8 8.03 21.78 7.10
CA PRO A 8 7.99 22.05 8.54
C PRO A 8 6.74 21.51 9.23
N GLN A 9 5.68 21.22 8.46
CA GLN A 9 4.43 20.65 8.95
C GLN A 9 4.50 19.14 9.19
N ILE A 10 5.58 18.46 8.77
CA ILE A 10 5.71 17.00 8.80
C ILE A 10 6.83 16.60 9.76
N SER A 11 6.50 15.90 10.84
CA SER A 11 7.48 15.42 11.81
C SER A 11 7.97 14.00 11.48
N GLU A 12 7.09 13.16 10.96
CA GLU A 12 7.39 11.78 10.58
C GLU A 12 6.73 11.46 9.23
N ALA A 13 7.38 10.65 8.40
CA ALA A 13 6.85 10.25 7.09
C ALA A 13 7.33 8.87 6.64
N ALA A 14 6.40 8.11 6.04
CA ALA A 14 6.68 6.91 5.27
C ALA A 14 5.87 6.91 3.96
N VAL A 15 6.44 6.34 2.90
CA VAL A 15 5.80 6.25 1.59
C VAL A 15 5.68 4.79 1.19
N LEU A 16 4.46 4.34 0.92
CA LEU A 16 4.17 3.06 0.31
C LEU A 16 3.81 3.30 -1.16
N SER A 17 4.56 2.71 -2.08
CA SER A 17 4.20 2.72 -3.50
C SER A 17 4.10 1.30 -4.01
N THR A 18 2.97 0.99 -4.62
CA THR A 18 2.67 -0.30 -5.24
C THR A 18 2.16 -0.05 -6.66
N CYS A 19 1.77 -1.10 -7.38
CA CYS A 19 1.11 -0.96 -8.68
C CYS A 19 -0.31 -0.35 -8.60
N ASN A 20 -0.99 -0.44 -7.46
CA ASN A 20 -2.41 -0.08 -7.31
C ASN A 20 -2.66 1.14 -6.42
N ARG A 21 -1.65 1.57 -5.67
CA ARG A 21 -1.75 2.65 -4.68
C ARG A 21 -0.39 3.28 -4.42
N THR A 22 -0.43 4.59 -4.18
CA THR A 22 0.65 5.35 -3.55
C THR A 22 0.06 6.00 -2.32
N GLU A 23 0.62 5.70 -1.16
CA GLU A 23 0.13 6.17 0.14
C GLU A 23 1.27 6.87 0.89
N LEU A 24 0.93 8.01 1.49
CA LEU A 24 1.81 8.77 2.37
C LEU A 24 1.26 8.68 3.78
N TYR A 25 2.06 8.15 4.70
CA TYR A 25 1.76 8.09 6.12
C TYR A 25 2.60 9.14 6.82
N CYS A 26 1.94 10.16 7.36
CA CYS A 26 2.63 11.32 7.94
C CYS A 26 2.07 11.64 9.33
N VAL A 27 2.96 12.08 10.22
CA VAL A 27 2.56 12.80 11.44
C VAL A 27 2.71 14.28 11.12
N THR A 28 1.61 15.01 11.23
CA THR A 28 1.56 16.41 10.81
C THR A 28 0.82 17.30 11.77
N ASP A 29 1.04 18.62 11.66
CA ASP A 29 0.14 19.61 12.24
C ASP A 29 -1.13 19.79 11.37
N SER A 30 -2.01 20.72 11.77
CA SER A 30 -3.26 21.03 11.07
C SER A 30 -3.08 21.53 9.62
N ALA A 31 -1.90 21.99 9.23
CA ALA A 31 -1.59 22.46 7.88
C ALA A 31 -0.87 21.39 7.02
N GLY A 32 -0.53 20.24 7.60
CA GLY A 32 0.24 19.19 6.93
C GLY A 32 -0.43 18.58 5.72
N GLU A 33 -1.76 18.39 5.75
CA GLU A 33 -2.49 17.81 4.62
C GLU A 33 -2.29 18.64 3.35
N GLN A 34 -2.51 19.95 3.43
CA GLN A 34 -2.32 20.85 2.29
C GLN A 34 -0.85 20.91 1.88
N ALA A 35 0.09 20.85 2.83
CA ALA A 35 1.52 20.82 2.54
C ALA A 35 1.92 19.55 1.75
N VAL A 36 1.39 18.38 2.12
CA VAL A 36 1.59 17.11 1.41
C VAL A 36 1.03 17.19 0.00
N LEU A 37 -0.21 17.67 -0.17
CA LEU A 37 -0.84 17.81 -1.49
C LEU A 37 -0.04 18.77 -2.40
N ASN A 38 0.38 19.92 -1.86
CA ASN A 38 1.19 20.88 -2.60
C ASN A 38 2.57 20.31 -2.98
N TRP A 39 3.19 19.52 -2.10
CA TRP A 39 4.43 18.82 -2.41
C TRP A 39 4.22 17.77 -3.50
N LEU A 40 3.19 16.93 -3.39
CA LEU A 40 2.88 15.88 -4.36
C LEU A 40 2.56 16.47 -5.74
N GLY A 41 1.79 17.56 -5.78
CA GLY A 41 1.49 18.32 -6.99
C GLY A 41 2.74 18.84 -7.67
N ARG A 42 3.66 19.44 -6.91
CA ARG A 42 4.96 19.90 -7.45
C ARG A 42 5.83 18.74 -7.94
N PHE A 43 5.94 17.68 -7.15
CA PHE A 43 6.81 16.54 -7.45
C PHE A 43 6.38 15.80 -8.74
N HIS A 44 5.07 15.69 -8.99
CA HIS A 44 4.53 15.04 -10.19
C HIS A 44 4.08 16.01 -11.29
N ASN A 45 4.27 17.31 -11.11
CA ASN A 45 3.79 18.37 -12.01
C ASN A 45 2.28 18.27 -12.30
N LEU A 46 1.48 18.07 -11.24
CA LEU A 46 0.03 17.95 -11.25
C LEU A 46 -0.63 19.15 -10.58
N ARG A 47 -1.84 19.49 -11.00
CA ARG A 47 -2.64 20.50 -10.32
C ARG A 47 -3.15 19.95 -8.99
N VAL A 48 -3.02 20.74 -7.93
CA VAL A 48 -3.49 20.36 -6.60
C VAL A 48 -4.99 20.05 -6.61
N ASP A 49 -5.80 20.84 -7.34
CA ASP A 49 -7.24 20.60 -7.47
C ASP A 49 -7.58 19.22 -8.07
N GLU A 50 -6.73 18.70 -8.95
CA GLU A 50 -6.93 17.38 -9.57
C GLU A 50 -6.56 16.27 -8.57
N LEU A 51 -5.46 16.47 -7.83
CA LEU A 51 -5.04 15.58 -6.75
C LEU A 51 -6.08 15.50 -5.64
N THR A 52 -6.61 16.64 -5.16
CA THR A 52 -7.61 16.66 -4.09
C THR A 52 -8.88 15.91 -4.46
N ARG A 53 -9.23 15.81 -5.75
CA ARG A 53 -10.42 15.06 -6.22
C ARG A 53 -10.22 13.55 -6.22
N CYS A 54 -8.99 13.07 -6.29
CA CYS A 54 -8.67 11.64 -6.35
C CYS A 54 -7.91 11.11 -5.13
N ALA A 55 -7.50 12.00 -4.23
CA ALA A 55 -6.82 11.66 -2.99
C ALA A 55 -7.81 11.19 -1.92
N TYR A 56 -7.40 10.16 -1.19
CA TYR A 56 -8.11 9.66 -0.02
C TYR A 56 -7.39 10.17 1.22
N HIS A 57 -8.16 10.77 2.13
CA HIS A 57 -7.65 11.40 3.33
C HIS A 57 -8.21 10.69 4.55
N TYR A 58 -7.32 10.21 5.40
CA TYR A 58 -7.66 9.57 6.66
C TYR A 58 -6.85 10.23 7.78
N LEU A 59 -7.50 10.51 8.90
CA LEU A 59 -6.89 11.14 10.07
C LEU A 59 -6.95 10.18 11.26
N ASP A 60 -5.96 10.26 12.13
CA ASP A 60 -5.90 9.57 13.42
C ASP A 60 -6.29 8.07 13.33
N ASN A 61 -7.39 7.70 13.99
CA ASN A 61 -7.88 6.33 14.05
C ASN A 61 -8.30 5.77 12.69
N ASP A 62 -8.79 6.61 11.78
CA ASP A 62 -9.16 6.16 10.45
C ASP A 62 -7.91 5.87 9.61
N ALA A 63 -6.83 6.65 9.79
CA ALA A 63 -5.54 6.36 9.16
C ALA A 63 -4.95 5.05 9.68
N ALA A 64 -5.00 4.83 11.00
CA ALA A 64 -4.54 3.59 11.62
C ALA A 64 -5.36 2.38 11.14
N ARG A 65 -6.69 2.53 11.06
CA ARG A 65 -7.59 1.49 10.55
C ARG A 65 -7.31 1.18 9.09
N HIS A 66 -7.12 2.19 8.25
CA HIS A 66 -6.76 2.03 6.84
C HIS A 66 -5.46 1.24 6.68
N LEU A 67 -4.41 1.66 7.38
CA LEU A 67 -3.12 0.96 7.39
C LEU A 67 -3.25 -0.52 7.76
N MET A 68 -4.04 -0.83 8.79
CA MET A 68 -4.29 -2.22 9.19
C MET A 68 -5.01 -3.01 8.09
N ARG A 69 -6.03 -2.44 7.45
CA ARG A 69 -6.76 -3.06 6.33
C ARG A 69 -5.86 -3.33 5.13
N VAL A 70 -5.00 -2.37 4.79
CA VAL A 70 -3.97 -2.52 3.76
C VAL A 70 -3.03 -3.67 4.13
N ALA A 71 -2.53 -3.71 5.37
CA ALA A 71 -1.59 -4.72 5.83
C ALA A 71 -2.18 -6.16 5.83
N VAL A 72 -3.48 -6.31 6.07
CA VAL A 72 -4.15 -7.63 5.97
C VAL A 72 -4.60 -7.99 4.55
N GLY A 73 -4.38 -7.10 3.57
CA GLY A 73 -4.72 -7.34 2.16
C GLY A 73 -6.22 -7.34 1.88
N LEU A 74 -7.03 -6.69 2.72
CA LEU A 74 -8.47 -6.50 2.50
C LEU A 74 -8.76 -5.49 1.39
N ASP A 75 -7.83 -4.57 1.14
CA ASP A 75 -7.92 -3.55 0.09
C ASP A 75 -7.01 -3.87 -1.12
N SER A 76 -6.61 -5.14 -1.29
CA SER A 76 -5.85 -5.61 -2.47
C SER A 76 -6.80 -6.07 -3.58
N MET A 77 -6.44 -5.80 -4.84
CA MET A 77 -7.17 -6.27 -6.04
C MET A 77 -7.35 -7.79 -6.04
N VAL A 78 -6.43 -8.50 -5.38
CA VAL A 78 -6.56 -9.91 -5.06
C VAL A 78 -6.55 -10.10 -3.55
N LEU A 79 -7.70 -10.49 -3.01
CA LEU A 79 -7.93 -10.60 -1.57
C LEU A 79 -6.99 -11.65 -0.95
N GLY A 80 -6.17 -11.22 0.01
CA GLY A 80 -5.22 -12.08 0.72
C GLY A 80 -3.87 -12.30 0.04
N GLU A 81 -3.52 -11.52 -0.99
CA GLU A 81 -2.20 -11.62 -1.62
C GLU A 81 -1.10 -11.14 -0.64
N PRO A 82 -0.12 -11.99 -0.27
CA PRO A 82 0.85 -11.69 0.79
C PRO A 82 1.79 -10.51 0.49
N GLN A 83 1.83 -10.07 -0.78
CA GLN A 83 2.83 -9.13 -1.29
C GLN A 83 2.70 -7.75 -0.66
N ILE A 84 1.49 -7.27 -0.36
CA ILE A 84 1.31 -5.92 0.18
C ILE A 84 1.89 -5.76 1.60
N LEU A 85 1.80 -6.79 2.44
CA LEU A 85 2.44 -6.78 3.77
C LEU A 85 3.97 -6.75 3.64
N GLY A 86 4.52 -7.42 2.62
CA GLY A 86 5.95 -7.35 2.30
C GLY A 86 6.36 -5.94 1.90
N GLN A 87 5.66 -5.35 0.93
CA GLN A 87 5.89 -3.98 0.47
C GLN A 87 5.75 -2.95 1.60
N LEU A 88 4.79 -3.16 2.51
CA LEU A 88 4.61 -2.30 3.68
C LEU A 88 5.80 -2.40 4.65
N LYS A 89 6.35 -3.61 4.85
CA LYS A 89 7.59 -3.79 5.62
C LYS A 89 8.78 -3.13 4.95
N ASP A 90 8.88 -3.21 3.63
CA ASP A 90 9.97 -2.57 2.88
C ASP A 90 9.87 -1.04 2.99
N ALA A 91 8.66 -0.47 2.84
CA ALA A 91 8.39 0.94 3.04
C ALA A 91 8.76 1.40 4.46
N TYR A 92 8.37 0.63 5.47
CA TYR A 92 8.76 0.86 6.86
C TYR A 92 10.29 0.84 7.05
N GLN A 93 11.00 -0.15 6.50
CA GLN A 93 12.46 -0.21 6.62
C GLN A 93 13.15 0.96 5.92
N GLN A 94 12.67 1.36 4.75
CA GLN A 94 13.20 2.54 4.02
C GLN A 94 12.97 3.82 4.81
N ALA A 95 11.79 4.00 5.40
CA ALA A 95 11.49 5.13 6.26
C ALA A 95 12.37 5.15 7.51
N ARG A 96 12.59 3.99 8.14
CA ARG A 96 13.48 3.86 9.30
C ARG A 96 14.94 4.17 8.98
N GLN A 97 15.47 3.62 7.88
CA GLN A 97 16.86 3.82 7.45
C GLN A 97 17.14 5.27 7.07
N SER A 98 16.17 5.95 6.47
CA SER A 98 16.27 7.37 6.16
C SER A 98 16.06 8.26 7.39
N LYS A 99 15.73 7.72 8.57
CA LYS A 99 15.33 8.45 9.79
C LYS A 99 14.01 9.23 9.63
N GLY A 100 13.12 8.76 8.75
CA GLY A 100 11.80 9.34 8.51
C GLY A 100 10.74 8.93 9.53
N LEU A 101 11.01 7.91 10.36
CA LEU A 101 10.11 7.48 11.43
C LEU A 101 10.54 8.09 12.77
N GLY A 102 9.56 8.45 13.60
CA GLY A 102 9.72 8.76 15.01
C GLY A 102 8.85 7.82 15.86
N GLY A 103 8.51 8.25 17.08
CA GLY A 103 7.84 7.39 18.05
C GLY A 103 6.43 6.98 17.64
N GLU A 104 5.72 7.83 16.90
CA GLU A 104 4.31 7.61 16.57
C GLU A 104 4.16 6.61 15.41
N LEU A 105 4.80 6.86 14.27
CA LEU A 105 4.74 5.95 13.13
C LEU A 105 5.44 4.62 13.46
N GLU A 106 6.56 4.62 14.18
CA GLU A 106 7.23 3.36 14.57
C GLU A 106 6.25 2.46 15.34
N ARG A 107 5.55 3.00 16.34
CA ARG A 107 4.56 2.25 17.12
C ARG A 107 3.39 1.79 16.26
N LEU A 108 2.88 2.65 15.37
CA LEU A 108 1.76 2.33 14.50
C LEU A 108 2.10 1.18 13.52
N PHE A 109 3.27 1.22 12.87
CA PHE A 109 3.72 0.16 11.98
C PHE A 109 3.94 -1.17 12.73
N GLN A 110 4.60 -1.13 13.89
CA GLN A 110 4.83 -2.33 14.70
C GLN A 110 3.51 -2.99 15.14
N HIS A 111 2.55 -2.18 15.60
CA HIS A 111 1.24 -2.68 15.98
C HIS A 111 0.48 -3.25 14.78
N THR A 112 0.54 -2.56 13.63
CA THR A 112 -0.03 -3.04 12.36
C THR A 112 0.53 -4.41 11.96
N PHE A 113 1.84 -4.61 12.06
CA PHE A 113 2.45 -5.90 11.72
C PHE A 113 2.03 -7.03 12.67
N ALA A 114 1.86 -6.73 13.95
CA ALA A 114 1.34 -7.69 14.93
C ALA A 114 -0.10 -8.10 14.60
N VAL A 115 -0.98 -7.12 14.33
CA VAL A 115 -2.37 -7.34 13.93
C VAL A 115 -2.44 -8.14 12.63
N ALA A 116 -1.64 -7.78 11.62
CA ALA A 116 -1.61 -8.49 10.35
C ALA A 116 -1.19 -9.96 10.52
N LYS A 117 -0.21 -10.23 11.39
CA LYS A 117 0.21 -11.60 11.73
C LYS A 117 -0.92 -12.37 12.43
N GLN A 118 -1.61 -11.76 13.38
CA GLN A 118 -2.72 -12.37 14.10
C GLN A 118 -3.86 -12.73 13.14
N VAL A 119 -4.32 -11.79 12.33
CA VAL A 119 -5.41 -11.99 11.36
C VAL A 119 -5.10 -13.13 10.40
N ARG A 120 -3.88 -13.20 9.84
CA ARG A 120 -3.50 -14.29 8.93
C ARG A 120 -3.49 -15.67 9.61
N THR A 121 -3.14 -15.70 10.90
CA THR A 121 -3.10 -16.94 11.68
C THR A 121 -4.52 -17.41 12.03
N GLU A 122 -5.39 -16.50 12.42
CA GLU A 122 -6.71 -16.80 13.01
C GLU A 122 -7.84 -16.91 11.97
N THR A 123 -7.79 -16.15 10.87
CA THR A 123 -8.93 -16.03 9.93
C THR A 123 -8.76 -16.81 8.63
N GLY A 124 -7.58 -17.41 8.41
CA GLY A 124 -7.26 -18.09 7.16
C GLY A 124 -7.03 -17.15 5.96
N ILE A 125 -7.10 -15.82 6.16
CA ILE A 125 -6.68 -14.82 5.16
C ILE A 125 -5.22 -15.10 4.77
N GLY A 126 -5.00 -15.41 3.49
CA GLY A 126 -3.70 -15.82 2.95
C GLY A 126 -3.41 -17.32 2.95
N LYS A 127 -4.34 -18.20 3.37
CA LYS A 127 -4.22 -19.67 3.24
C LYS A 127 -4.43 -20.16 1.80
N ASN A 128 -5.19 -19.42 0.99
CA ASN A 128 -5.31 -19.62 -0.45
C ASN A 128 -5.01 -18.28 -1.12
N PRO A 129 -3.76 -18.01 -1.54
CA PRO A 129 -3.49 -16.87 -2.38
C PRO A 129 -4.20 -17.15 -3.71
N VAL A 130 -5.40 -16.59 -3.87
CA VAL A 130 -5.82 -16.14 -5.18
C VAL A 130 -4.66 -15.25 -5.61
N SER A 131 -3.87 -15.67 -6.60
CA SER A 131 -2.84 -14.82 -7.19
C SER A 131 -3.44 -14.12 -8.39
N VAL A 132 -2.83 -13.02 -8.85
CA VAL A 132 -3.22 -12.42 -10.14
C VAL A 132 -3.22 -13.46 -11.26
N ALA A 133 -2.25 -14.39 -11.26
CA ALA A 133 -2.20 -15.50 -12.20
C ALA A 133 -3.39 -16.46 -12.05
N TYR A 134 -3.79 -16.80 -10.83
CA TYR A 134 -4.96 -17.64 -10.58
C TYR A 134 -6.27 -16.94 -10.99
N ALA A 135 -6.39 -15.63 -10.71
CA ALA A 135 -7.53 -14.83 -11.15
C ALA A 135 -7.60 -14.75 -12.69
N ALA A 136 -6.47 -14.56 -13.36
CA ALA A 136 -6.38 -14.57 -14.83
C ALA A 136 -6.78 -15.92 -15.42
N VAL A 137 -6.30 -17.04 -14.85
CA VAL A 137 -6.67 -18.40 -15.29
C VAL A 137 -8.15 -18.69 -15.03
N SER A 138 -8.67 -18.30 -13.86
CA SER A 138 -10.09 -18.47 -13.51
C SER A 138 -11.02 -17.63 -14.39
N MET A 139 -10.56 -16.46 -14.85
CA MET A 139 -11.29 -15.65 -15.82
C MET A 139 -11.24 -16.29 -17.20
N ALA A 140 -10.08 -16.78 -17.63
CA ALA A 140 -9.92 -17.50 -18.89
C ALA A 140 -10.82 -18.76 -18.94
N SER A 141 -11.00 -19.45 -17.81
CA SER A 141 -11.82 -20.68 -17.75
C SER A 141 -13.32 -20.44 -17.83
N ARG A 142 -13.76 -19.17 -17.74
CA ARG A 142 -15.14 -18.76 -18.00
C ARG A 142 -15.36 -18.34 -19.45
N ILE A 143 -14.29 -18.08 -20.19
CA ILE A 143 -14.31 -17.63 -21.59
C ILE A 143 -14.05 -18.82 -22.53
N PHE A 144 -13.20 -19.75 -22.11
CA PHE A 144 -12.84 -20.94 -22.87
C PHE A 144 -13.29 -22.20 -22.13
N ASP A 145 -14.21 -22.96 -22.73
CA ASP A 145 -14.80 -24.16 -22.14
C ASP A 145 -13.85 -25.37 -22.10
N ASP A 146 -12.82 -25.40 -22.97
CA ASP A 146 -11.86 -26.50 -23.04
C ASP A 146 -10.41 -26.02 -23.27
N PHE A 147 -9.61 -26.08 -22.22
CA PHE A 147 -8.19 -25.71 -22.29
C PHE A 147 -7.31 -26.72 -23.01
N SER A 148 -7.75 -27.97 -23.21
CA SER A 148 -6.95 -29.00 -23.86
C SER A 148 -6.64 -28.66 -25.34
N ARG A 149 -7.43 -27.75 -25.92
CA ARG A 149 -7.28 -27.24 -27.29
C ARG A 149 -6.62 -25.86 -27.37
N SER A 150 -6.28 -25.27 -26.23
CA SER A 150 -5.76 -23.90 -26.15
C SER A 150 -4.24 -23.89 -26.08
N ARG A 151 -3.60 -22.91 -26.73
CA ARG A 151 -2.16 -22.65 -26.60
C ARG A 151 -1.95 -21.42 -25.72
N ALA A 152 -1.22 -21.59 -24.62
CA ALA A 152 -0.85 -20.48 -23.73
C ALA A 152 0.55 -19.95 -24.07
N LEU A 153 0.71 -18.62 -24.02
CA LEU A 153 1.99 -17.93 -24.13
C LEU A 153 2.18 -17.07 -22.89
N LEU A 154 3.27 -17.30 -22.15
CA LEU A 154 3.67 -16.47 -21.01
C LEU A 154 4.76 -15.50 -21.47
N ILE A 155 4.51 -14.20 -21.36
CA ILE A 155 5.50 -13.15 -21.66
C ILE A 155 5.90 -12.49 -20.34
N GLY A 156 7.19 -12.62 -20.00
CA GLY A 156 7.75 -12.14 -18.73
C GLY A 156 7.75 -13.23 -17.64
N ALA A 157 8.90 -13.83 -17.38
CA ALA A 157 9.12 -14.83 -16.31
C ALA A 157 9.86 -14.23 -15.09
N GLY A 158 9.74 -12.92 -14.88
CA GLY A 158 10.41 -12.22 -13.80
C GLY A 158 9.69 -12.44 -12.47
N ARG A 159 10.38 -13.01 -11.48
CA ARG A 159 10.07 -12.75 -10.06
C ARG A 159 10.80 -11.47 -9.65
N PRO A 160 10.20 -10.60 -8.82
CA PRO A 160 10.98 -9.73 -7.94
C PRO A 160 11.62 -10.54 -6.81
#